data_AF-A0A7G6WWD2-F1
#
_entry.id   AF-A0A7G6WWD2-F1
#
_cell.length_a   1.000
_cell.length_b   1.000
_cell.length_c   1.000
_cell.angle_alpha   90.00
_cell.angle_beta   90.00
_cell.angle_gamma   90.00
#
_symmetry.space_group_name_H-M   'P 1'
#
loop_
_entity.id
_entity.type
_entity.pdbx_description
1 polymer ?
#
loop_
_entity_poly.entity_id
_entity_poly.type
_entity_poly.pdbx_seq_one_letter_code
_entity_poly.pdbx_strand_id
1 'polypeptide(L)'
;MESSLTPLGRTTLILPADKLTGTQHRSRQDRGQQADYTYVGRLPRPDGAGTFLYLAGIHAPGTAGAAAWLSDNIDKIHRDARGKRWSALIQVDHDEQRNITGTSTLAPLVRHDGSSR
;
A
#
# COMPACT_ATOMS: atom_id res chain seq x y z
N MET A 1 -37.23 -14.16 -12.86
CA MET A 1 -37.29 -12.79 -12.31
C MET A 1 -35.96 -12.54 -11.63
N GLU A 2 -34.92 -12.28 -12.43
CA GLU A 2 -33.56 -12.00 -11.95
C GLU A 2 -33.37 -10.47 -11.95
N SER A 3 -33.14 -9.92 -10.76
CA SER A 3 -32.85 -8.51 -10.56
C SER A 3 -31.40 -8.24 -10.95
N SER A 4 -31.18 -7.62 -12.10
CA SER A 4 -29.87 -7.10 -12.50
C SER A 4 -29.50 -5.90 -11.61
N LEU A 5 -28.59 -6.13 -10.67
CA LEU A 5 -27.93 -5.04 -9.95
C LEU A 5 -26.91 -4.40 -10.88
N THR A 6 -27.16 -3.16 -11.27
CA THR A 6 -26.22 -2.29 -11.97
C THR A 6 -24.96 -2.12 -11.11
N PRO A 7 -23.73 -2.24 -11.65
CA PRO A 7 -22.54 -2.00 -10.86
C PRO A 7 -22.48 -0.51 -10.48
N LEU A 8 -22.72 -0.22 -9.21
CA LEU A 8 -22.39 1.08 -8.62
C LEU A 8 -20.91 1.37 -8.87
N GLY A 9 -20.62 2.63 -9.20
CA GLY A 9 -19.33 3.12 -9.69
C GLY A 9 -18.13 2.52 -8.95
N ARG A 10 -17.11 2.17 -9.73
CA ARG A 10 -15.85 1.55 -9.34
C ARG A 10 -15.23 2.17 -8.08
N THR A 11 -15.61 1.68 -6.91
CA THR A 11 -14.73 1.71 -5.75
C THR A 11 -13.66 0.67 -6.05
N THR A 12 -12.57 1.09 -6.69
CA THR A 12 -11.35 0.30 -6.75
C THR A 12 -10.86 0.17 -5.31
N LEU A 13 -11.26 -0.91 -4.64
CA LEU A 13 -10.44 -1.47 -3.58
C LEU A 13 -9.11 -1.76 -4.26
N ILE A 14 -8.08 -0.95 -4.00
CA ILE A 14 -6.76 -1.14 -4.57
C ILE A 14 -6.22 -2.41 -3.91
N LEU A 15 -6.50 -3.56 -4.51
CA LEU A 15 -5.61 -4.69 -4.34
C LEU A 15 -4.23 -4.18 -4.72
N PRO A 16 -3.21 -4.32 -3.86
CA PRO A 16 -1.87 -3.94 -4.22
C PRO A 16 -1.47 -4.76 -5.45
N ALA A 17 -1.47 -4.11 -6.60
CA ALA A 17 -1.00 -4.66 -7.85
C ALA A 17 0.43 -4.16 -8.01
N ASP A 18 1.38 -5.09 -7.97
CA ASP A 18 2.76 -4.78 -8.34
C ASP A 18 2.78 -4.39 -9.82
N LYS A 19 3.10 -3.13 -10.10
CA LYS A 19 3.15 -2.61 -11.47
C LYS A 19 4.35 -3.12 -12.27
N LEU A 20 5.39 -3.60 -11.60
CA LEU A 20 6.57 -4.15 -12.27
C LEU A 20 6.29 -5.55 -12.80
N THR A 21 5.58 -6.38 -12.04
CA THR A 21 5.31 -7.78 -12.41
C THR A 21 3.89 -8.03 -12.91
N GLY A 22 2.95 -7.10 -12.67
CA GLY A 22 1.52 -7.30 -12.93
C GLY A 22 0.82 -8.19 -11.88
N THR A 23 1.54 -8.63 -10.84
CA THR A 23 1.00 -9.54 -9.82
C THR A 23 0.01 -8.83 -8.92
N GLN A 24 -1.18 -9.43 -8.77
CA GLN A 24 -2.15 -8.99 -7.77
C GLN A 24 -1.90 -9.72 -6.45
N HIS A 25 -1.64 -8.95 -5.40
CA HIS A 25 -1.46 -9.48 -4.07
C HIS A 25 -2.80 -9.50 -3.33
N ARG A 26 -3.18 -10.66 -2.80
CA ARG A 26 -4.28 -10.82 -1.83
C ARG A 26 -3.72 -11.05 -0.46
N SER A 27 -4.45 -10.64 0.57
CA SER A 27 -3.99 -10.82 1.93
C SER A 27 -3.71 -12.30 2.20
N ARG A 28 -2.59 -12.59 2.87
CA ARG A 28 -2.33 -13.96 3.31
C ARG A 28 -3.23 -14.34 4.49
N GLN A 29 -3.79 -13.34 5.18
CA GLN A 29 -4.82 -13.51 6.19
C GLN A 29 -6.09 -14.18 5.65
N ASP A 30 -6.45 -13.93 4.39
CA ASP A 30 -7.56 -14.63 3.70
C ASP A 30 -7.29 -16.14 3.57
N ARG A 31 -6.04 -16.57 3.78
CA ARG A 31 -5.59 -17.98 3.77
C ARG A 31 -5.17 -18.46 5.16
N GLY A 32 -5.56 -17.74 6.21
CA GLY A 32 -5.27 -18.09 7.61
C GLY A 32 -3.84 -17.82 8.07
N GLN A 33 -3.05 -17.06 7.31
CA GLN A 33 -1.69 -16.69 7.72
C GLN A 33 -1.67 -15.36 8.47
N GLN A 34 -0.77 -15.21 9.42
CA GLN A 34 -0.61 -13.98 10.21
C GLN A 34 0.24 -12.96 9.45
N ALA A 35 -0.16 -12.66 8.23
CA ALA A 35 0.53 -11.74 7.34
C ALA A 35 -0.45 -11.02 6.41
N ASP A 36 -0.11 -9.77 6.08
CA ASP A 36 -0.89 -8.94 5.18
C ASP A 36 0.01 -8.18 4.20
N TYR A 37 -0.62 -7.56 3.21
CA TYR A 37 0.06 -6.66 2.28
C TYR A 37 -0.49 -5.25 2.41
N THR A 38 0.39 -4.28 2.25
CA THR A 38 0.04 -2.87 2.41
C THR A 38 0.76 -2.00 1.41
N TYR A 39 0.05 -0.98 0.93
CA TYR A 39 0.58 0.05 0.06
C TYR A 39 0.86 1.30 0.86
N VAL A 40 2.07 1.84 0.72
CA VAL A 40 2.50 3.09 1.33
C VAL A 40 3.06 4.02 0.27
N GLY A 41 2.72 5.30 0.32
CA GLY A 41 3.32 6.26 -0.60
C GLY A 41 2.91 7.70 -0.39
N ARG A 42 3.72 8.59 -0.96
CA ARG A 42 3.41 10.01 -1.10
C ARG A 42 2.78 10.24 -2.47
N LEU A 43 1.46 10.37 -2.49
CA LEU A 43 0.65 10.45 -3.71
C LEU A 43 0.27 11.91 -4.04
N PRO A 44 0.02 12.23 -5.32
CA PRO A 44 -0.50 13.56 -5.67
C PRO A 44 -1.90 13.71 -5.08
N ARG A 45 -2.22 14.90 -4.58
CA ARG A 45 -3.61 15.21 -4.23
C ARG A 45 -4.46 15.22 -5.51
N PRO A 46 -5.71 14.74 -5.45
CA PRO A 46 -6.61 14.78 -6.61
C PRO A 46 -6.85 16.18 -7.17
N ASP A 47 -6.74 17.23 -6.34
CA ASP A 47 -6.88 18.64 -6.73
C ASP A 47 -5.59 19.27 -7.27
N GLY A 48 -4.49 18.52 -7.34
CA GLY A 48 -3.19 19.00 -7.80
C GLY A 48 -2.44 19.90 -6.80
N ALA A 49 -3.03 20.26 -5.66
CA ALA A 49 -2.48 21.23 -4.70
C ALA A 49 -1.45 20.63 -3.73
N GLY A 50 -0.62 19.70 -4.23
CA GLY A 50 0.44 19.06 -3.45
C GLY A 50 0.27 17.54 -3.33
N THR A 51 0.57 17.01 -2.16
CA THR A 51 0.64 15.56 -1.92
C THR A 51 0.01 15.17 -0.60
N PHE A 52 -0.46 13.94 -0.49
CA PHE A 52 -0.83 13.31 0.78
C PHE A 52 -0.05 12.01 0.98
N LEU A 53 0.05 11.58 2.24
CA LEU A 53 0.59 10.29 2.60
C LEU A 53 -0.55 9.27 2.61
N TYR A 54 -0.38 8.18 1.87
CA TYR A 54 -1.33 7.08 1.81
C TYR A 54 -0.74 5.86 2.49
N LEU A 55 -1.50 5.26 3.41
CA LEU A 55 -1.18 4.03 4.14
C LEU A 55 -2.43 3.15 4.08
N ALA A 56 -2.39 2.08 3.30
CA ALA A 56 -3.54 1.22 3.10
C ALA A 56 -3.14 -0.25 3.12
N GLY A 57 -3.43 -0.90 4.25
CA GLY A 57 -3.46 -2.35 4.34
C GLY A 57 -4.73 -2.92 3.72
N ILE A 58 -4.66 -4.17 3.24
CA ILE A 58 -5.86 -4.91 2.84
C ILE A 58 -6.74 -5.16 4.08
N HIS A 59 -6.12 -5.43 5.23
CA HIS A 59 -6.73 -5.52 6.55
C HIS A 59 -6.12 -4.50 7.53
N ALA A 60 -6.76 -4.32 8.69
CA ALA A 60 -6.31 -3.37 9.71
C ALA A 60 -4.83 -3.54 10.15
N PRO A 61 -4.30 -4.78 10.37
CA PRO A 61 -2.88 -4.97 10.69
C PRO A 61 -1.95 -4.45 9.60
N GLY A 62 -2.34 -4.55 8.31
CA GLY A 62 -1.56 -4.04 7.20
C GLY A 62 -1.36 -2.52 7.25
N THR A 63 -2.37 -1.75 7.70
CA THR A 63 -2.22 -0.29 7.86
C THR A 63 -1.28 0.06 9.02
N ALA A 64 -1.37 -0.67 10.15
CA ALA A 64 -0.45 -0.49 11.27
C ALA A 64 0.99 -0.83 10.87
N GLY A 65 1.19 -1.93 10.15
CA GLY A 65 2.50 -2.31 9.62
C GLY A 65 3.06 -1.32 8.60
N ALA A 66 2.21 -0.65 7.81
CA ALA A 66 2.65 0.43 6.93
C ALA A 66 3.24 1.61 7.70
N ALA A 67 2.60 1.99 8.82
CA ALA A 67 3.10 3.04 9.69
C ALA A 67 4.42 2.63 10.36
N ALA A 68 4.52 1.38 10.84
CA ALA A 68 5.75 0.83 11.41
C ALA A 68 6.91 0.86 10.39
N TRP A 69 6.69 0.31 9.19
CA TRP A 69 7.69 0.33 8.12
C TRP A 69 8.13 1.74 7.74
N LEU A 70 7.18 2.68 7.63
CA LEU A 70 7.48 4.08 7.33
C LEU A 70 8.36 4.71 8.40
N SER A 71 8.06 4.47 9.68
CA SER A 71 8.85 4.96 10.82
C SER A 71 10.29 4.46 10.73
N ASP A 72 10.47 3.16 10.47
CA ASP A 72 11.79 2.52 10.44
C ASP A 72 12.62 2.86 9.19
N ASN A 73 11.98 3.36 8.12
CA ASN A 73 12.63 3.60 6.82
C ASN A 73 12.63 5.07 6.39
N ILE A 74 12.19 6.01 7.23
CA ILE A 74 11.99 7.41 6.84
C ILE A 74 13.27 8.08 6.32
N ASP A 75 14.42 7.74 6.90
CA ASP A 75 15.73 8.26 6.51
C ASP A 75 16.14 7.78 5.11
N LYS A 76 15.94 6.48 4.82
CA LYS A 76 16.19 5.87 3.52
C LYS A 76 15.25 6.45 2.47
N ILE A 77 13.96 6.56 2.79
CA ILE A 77 12.96 7.16 1.91
C ILE A 77 13.35 8.60 1.58
N HIS A 78 13.78 9.38 2.57
CA HIS A 78 14.20 10.76 2.35
C HIS A 78 15.40 10.84 1.39
N ARG A 79 16.41 9.97 1.57
CA ARG A 79 17.58 9.89 0.68
C ARG A 79 17.23 9.44 -0.74
N ASP A 80 16.39 8.42 -0.88
CA ASP A 80 16.09 7.78 -2.16
C ASP A 80 15.10 8.62 -2.97
N ALA A 81 14.00 9.06 -2.34
CA ALA A 81 12.95 9.83 -3.00
C ALA A 81 13.30 11.32 -3.15
N ARG A 82 14.22 11.86 -2.34
CA ARG A 82 14.66 13.28 -2.39
C ARG A 82 13.49 14.27 -2.43
N GLY A 83 12.49 14.03 -1.59
CA GLY A 83 11.28 14.85 -1.51
C GLY A 83 10.30 14.70 -2.69
N LYS A 84 10.59 13.85 -3.69
CA LYS A 84 9.66 13.50 -4.76
C LYS A 84 8.57 12.54 -4.27
N ARG A 85 7.56 12.34 -5.10
CA ARG A 85 6.52 11.33 -4.87
C ARG A 85 7.11 9.93 -5.01
N TRP A 86 6.57 9.01 -4.23
CA TRP A 86 7.05 7.64 -4.19
C TRP A 86 5.95 6.70 -3.70
N SER A 87 6.11 5.42 -3.97
CA SER A 87 5.32 4.35 -3.35
C SER A 87 6.12 3.07 -3.18
N ALA A 88 5.65 2.23 -2.27
CA ALA A 88 6.19 0.91 -2.01
C ALA A 88 5.07 -0.07 -1.64
N LEU A 89 5.33 -1.35 -1.93
CA LEU A 89 4.50 -2.47 -1.52
C LEU A 89 5.22 -3.23 -0.41
N ILE A 90 4.55 -3.40 0.72
CA ILE A 90 5.14 -3.94 1.94
C ILE A 90 4.37 -5.19 2.37
N GLN A 91 5.08 -6.24 2.73
CA GLN A 91 4.54 -7.35 3.52
C GLN A 91 4.66 -7.01 5.00
N VAL A 92 3.58 -7.29 5.72
CA VAL A 92 3.47 -7.06 7.16
C VAL A 92 3.17 -8.40 7.83
N ASP A 93 4.06 -8.84 8.70
CA ASP A 93 3.84 -10.02 9.54
C ASP A 93 3.31 -9.55 10.90
N HIS A 94 2.38 -10.31 11.47
CA HIS A 94 1.80 -10.03 12.78
C HIS A 94 1.67 -11.32 13.61
N ASP A 95 1.39 -11.19 14.91
CA ASP A 95 1.02 -12.31 15.77
C ASP A 95 -0.52 -12.51 15.82
N GLU A 96 -0.99 -13.51 16.56
CA GLU A 96 -2.43 -13.77 16.72
C GLU A 96 -3.20 -12.60 17.36
N GLN A 97 -2.51 -11.78 18.16
CA GLN A 97 -3.04 -10.58 18.79
C GLN A 97 -2.98 -9.34 17.87
N ARG A 98 -2.50 -9.52 16.63
CA ARG A 98 -2.33 -8.49 15.60
C ARG A 98 -1.23 -7.46 15.92
N ASN A 99 -0.31 -7.78 16.80
CA ASN A 99 0.90 -6.98 16.98
C ASN A 99 1.84 -7.21 15.79
N ILE A 100 2.45 -6.14 15.28
CA ILE A 100 3.37 -6.23 14.15
C ILE A 100 4.67 -6.89 14.61
N THR A 101 5.07 -7.98 13.94
CA THR A 101 6.27 -8.74 14.25
C THR A 101 7.37 -8.54 13.20
N GLY A 102 7.01 -8.08 12.01
CA GLY A 102 7.96 -7.81 10.94
C GLY A 102 7.36 -7.00 9.80
N THR A 103 8.22 -6.24 9.12
CA THR A 103 7.86 -5.58 7.86
C THR A 103 8.97 -5.80 6.84
N SER A 104 8.59 -6.03 5.58
CA SER A 104 9.56 -6.18 4.50
C SER A 104 9.03 -5.61 3.20
N THR A 105 9.92 -5.02 2.42
CA THR A 105 9.59 -4.46 1.11
C THR A 105 9.47 -5.59 0.09
N LEU A 106 8.31 -5.73 -0.57
CA LEU A 106 8.09 -6.75 -1.60
C LEU A 106 8.68 -6.38 -2.96
N ALA A 107 8.76 -5.09 -3.25
CA ALA A 107 9.30 -4.56 -4.49
C ALA A 107 10.07 -3.26 -4.20
N PRO A 108 11.16 -2.95 -4.93
CA PRO A 108 11.92 -1.73 -4.72
C PRO A 108 11.03 -0.49 -4.68
N LEU A 109 11.39 0.49 -3.83
CA LEU A 109 10.68 1.76 -3.76
C LEU A 109 10.62 2.40 -5.15
N VAL A 110 9.41 2.71 -5.60
CA VAL A 110 9.17 3.32 -6.90
C VAL A 110 9.07 4.83 -6.72
N ARG A 111 9.94 5.58 -7.38
CA ARG A 111 9.81 7.02 -7.50
C ARG A 111 8.85 7.36 -8.63
N HIS A 112 8.01 8.36 -8.42
CA HIS A 112 7.10 8.86 -9.44
C HIS A 112 7.64 10.18 -9.97
N ASP A 113 8.18 10.14 -11.19
CA ASP A 113 8.56 11.36 -11.90
C ASP A 113 7.31 12.13 -12.31
N GLY A 114 7.42 13.45 -12.27
CA GLY A 114 6.29 14.37 -12.38
C GLY A 114 5.67 14.42 -13.76
N SER A 115 4.82 13.46 -14.14
CA SER A 115 3.79 13.68 -15.15
C SER A 115 2.42 13.75 -14.46
N SER A 116 2.10 14.92 -13.91
CA SER A 116 0.69 15.29 -13.79
C SER A 116 0.27 15.72 -15.19
N ARG A 117 -0.53 14.90 -15.87
CA ARG A 117 -1.42 15.40 -16.91
C ARG A 117 -2.76 15.64 -16.25
#